data_AF-A0A7C3NY38-F1
#
_entry.id   AF-A0A7C3NY38-F1
#
_cell.length_a   1.000
_cell.length_b   1.000
_cell.length_c   1.000
_cell.angle_alpha   90.00
_cell.angle_beta   90.00
_cell.angle_gamma   90.00
#
_symmetry.space_group_name_H-M   'P 1'
#
loop_
_entity.id
_entity.type
_entity.pdbx_description
1 polymer ?
#
loop_
_entity_poly.entity_id
_entity_poly.type
_entity_poly.pdbx_seq_one_letter_code
_entity_poly.pdbx_strand_id
1 'polypeptide(L)'
;MSLSSLRPARRLRPAVLVLAAATLVAVALGSLFLLLRASLREDSFEALARAVRNSPRGELSADEEASVIYIREGAQLSRDLNLLFDQAWHAQVFEDTAGRQDLAIRATGLLVRRYGLPAAEPEPGVYTQEQFSRLYGQFAEEGAASLTAALGAAAVLEELNILDLQTRMAQTDQADIRLVYQHLLKTSSFNLWAFSRAIERFGGPPYEPRYLTPLGYSEIIESAGQPGEGSRLLRPRERDCGKQYLDTVSRHWPSSGASRRALRSRRCTTEVDVFGQPVTVAHLTQGDVELKIYAADPAQFPAGVDSNSPAFWRDGVLNVINSDPTGSQLSRGENADSLADPVPVQLPVPERPGTVWMEAVWQDPDSDILYGWYHFEPADIECPNLTAPIIGAAVSHDGGLTWEDRGFVLENGHPPDCGYQIDWFVGGNGDFSVVLDRESGYFYFLFSNYIGAPEEMGVGVARSAFEDRGQPGTVWKYYRGAWEEPGLGGRVTAVFRSPTGWQGPNVDAFWGPSVHWNEYLGTYVVLLNRAKDASWGQDGIYIAFSHDLLNWTEPEKIFEANDWYPQVVGLGQAGTDSLAG
;
A
#
# COMPACT_ATOMS: atom_id res chain seq x y z
N MET A 1 11.52 87.80 49.93
CA MET A 1 11.05 86.42 50.16
C MET A 1 11.07 85.67 48.83
N SER A 2 11.89 84.62 48.79
CA SER A 2 12.03 83.50 47.85
C SER A 2 11.48 83.60 46.41
N LEU A 3 12.40 83.68 45.45
CA LEU A 3 12.22 83.28 44.05
C LEU A 3 12.61 81.80 43.86
N SER A 4 11.94 81.17 42.89
CA SER A 4 12.40 80.05 42.05
C SER A 4 12.36 78.61 42.58
N SER A 5 11.53 77.77 41.94
CA SER A 5 11.82 76.34 41.75
C SER A 5 11.22 75.82 40.44
N LEU A 6 11.97 75.94 39.34
CA LEU A 6 11.77 75.12 38.13
C LEU A 6 12.73 73.93 38.23
N ARG A 7 12.18 72.73 38.41
CA ARG A 7 12.94 71.47 38.39
C ARG A 7 13.26 71.08 36.93
N PRO A 8 14.47 70.59 36.62
CA PRO A 8 14.81 70.19 35.26
C PRO A 8 14.28 68.79 34.94
N ALA A 9 13.88 68.60 33.68
CA ALA A 9 13.44 67.33 33.11
C ALA A 9 14.56 66.27 33.17
N ARG A 10 14.24 65.09 33.71
CA ARG A 10 15.14 63.93 33.73
C ARG A 10 15.39 63.46 32.30
N ARG A 11 16.64 63.57 31.84
CA ARG A 11 17.09 62.94 30.59
C ARG A 11 17.05 61.41 30.73
N LEU A 12 16.34 60.75 29.83
CA LEU A 12 16.36 59.30 29.66
C LEU A 12 17.77 58.82 29.29
N ARG A 13 18.22 57.70 29.89
CA ARG A 13 19.55 57.14 29.67
C ARG A 13 19.70 56.64 28.22
N PRO A 14 20.86 56.81 27.56
CA PRO A 14 21.08 56.44 26.15
C PRO A 14 20.72 54.99 25.81
N ALA A 15 20.94 54.06 26.74
CA ALA A 15 20.62 52.64 26.55
C ALA A 15 19.12 52.34 26.37
N VAL A 16 18.23 53.13 26.98
CA VAL A 16 16.77 52.95 26.83
C VAL A 16 16.28 53.44 25.47
N LEU A 17 16.90 54.50 24.94
CA LEU A 17 16.63 55.01 23.60
C LEU A 17 17.10 54.05 22.50
N VAL A 18 18.24 53.38 22.69
CA VAL A 18 18.76 52.38 21.74
C VAL A 18 17.89 51.11 21.72
N LEU A 19 17.45 50.62 22.89
CA LEU A 19 16.52 49.47 22.93
C LEU A 19 15.16 49.81 22.31
N ALA A 20 14.60 50.98 22.63
CA ALA A 20 13.33 51.41 22.04
C ALA A 20 13.41 51.57 20.52
N ALA A 21 14.52 52.14 20.01
CA ALA A 21 14.77 52.26 18.57
C ALA A 21 14.95 50.89 17.89
N ALA A 22 15.68 49.95 18.50
CA ALA A 22 15.85 48.60 17.97
C ALA A 22 14.52 47.83 17.94
N THR A 23 13.67 48.01 18.95
CA THR A 23 12.34 47.38 19.00
C THR A 23 11.40 47.98 17.93
N LEU A 24 11.42 49.31 17.75
CA LEU A 24 10.66 49.99 16.69
C LEU A 24 11.11 49.59 15.28
N VAL A 25 12.42 49.40 15.05
CA VAL A 25 12.95 48.93 13.77
C VAL A 25 12.58 47.46 13.52
N ALA A 26 12.61 46.60 14.55
CA ALA A 26 12.17 45.20 14.43
C ALA A 26 10.67 45.09 14.12
N VAL A 27 9.83 45.89 14.79
CA VAL A 27 8.39 45.96 14.51
C VAL A 27 8.13 46.50 13.10
N ALA A 28 8.80 47.58 12.69
CA ALA A 28 8.65 48.15 11.34
C ALA A 28 9.11 47.19 10.22
N LEU A 29 10.21 46.46 10.43
CA LEU A 29 10.68 45.42 9.50
C LEU A 29 9.71 44.23 9.44
N GLY A 30 9.16 43.81 10.58
CA GLY A 30 8.13 42.75 10.64
C GLY A 30 6.84 43.16 9.91
N SER A 31 6.36 44.39 10.13
CA SER A 31 5.20 44.94 9.42
C SER A 31 5.44 45.09 7.91
N LEU A 32 6.63 45.52 7.50
CA LEU A 32 7.00 45.61 6.08
C LEU A 32 7.06 44.22 5.42
N PHE A 33 7.53 43.21 6.13
CA PHE A 33 7.60 41.83 5.63
C PHE A 33 6.20 41.18 5.50
N LEU A 34 5.30 41.45 6.44
CA LEU A 34 3.89 41.05 6.37
C LEU A 34 3.17 41.72 5.19
N LEU A 35 3.38 43.02 4.99
CA LEU A 35 2.84 43.77 3.85
C LEU A 35 3.39 43.25 2.51
N LEU A 36 4.69 42.92 2.45
CA LEU A 36 5.30 42.34 1.26
C LEU A 36 4.76 40.94 0.93
N ARG A 37 4.56 40.09 1.95
CA ARG A 37 3.94 38.77 1.79
C ARG A 37 2.48 38.86 1.34
N ALA A 38 1.70 39.78 1.90
CA ALA A 38 0.32 40.02 1.48
C ALA A 38 0.25 40.52 0.02
N SER A 39 1.15 41.44 -0.36
CA SER A 39 1.27 41.92 -1.74
C SER A 39 1.59 40.79 -2.72
N LEU A 40 2.57 39.94 -2.41
CA LEU A 40 2.95 38.80 -3.27
C LEU A 40 1.81 37.76 -3.40
N ARG A 41 0.98 37.58 -2.36
CA ARG A 41 -0.21 36.71 -2.41
C ARG A 41 -1.29 37.29 -3.32
N GLU A 42 -1.61 38.57 -3.20
CA GLU A 42 -2.59 39.22 -4.08
C GLU A 42 -2.13 39.25 -5.55
N ASP A 43 -0.85 39.50 -5.80
CA ASP A 43 -0.28 39.46 -7.16
C ASP A 43 -0.42 38.05 -7.80
N SER A 44 -0.27 36.99 -6.99
CA SER A 44 -0.44 35.61 -7.45
C SER A 44 -1.90 35.26 -7.75
N PHE A 45 -2.84 35.74 -6.94
CA PHE A 45 -4.27 35.54 -7.16
C PHE A 45 -4.74 36.28 -8.42
N GLU A 46 -4.31 37.52 -8.61
CA GLU A 46 -4.64 38.30 -9.81
C GLU A 46 -4.08 37.68 -11.09
N ALA A 47 -2.89 37.07 -11.02
CA ALA A 47 -2.33 36.29 -12.12
C ALA A 47 -3.20 35.07 -12.45
N LEU A 48 -3.64 34.30 -11.45
CA LEU A 48 -4.56 33.17 -11.63
C LEU A 48 -5.91 33.63 -12.20
N ALA A 49 -6.50 34.68 -11.63
CA ALA A 49 -7.77 35.24 -12.10
C ALA A 49 -7.68 35.68 -13.56
N ARG A 50 -6.56 36.28 -13.97
CA ARG A 50 -6.29 36.62 -15.38
C ARG A 50 -6.16 35.38 -16.26
N ALA A 51 -5.45 34.35 -15.80
CA ALA A 51 -5.30 33.11 -16.55
C ALA A 51 -6.65 32.40 -16.77
N VAL A 52 -7.47 32.29 -15.72
CA VAL A 52 -8.83 31.71 -15.79
C VAL A 52 -9.72 32.52 -16.73
N ARG A 53 -9.69 33.86 -16.65
CA ARG A 53 -10.45 34.74 -17.57
C ARG A 53 -10.08 34.51 -19.04
N ASN A 54 -8.79 34.30 -19.32
CA ASN A 54 -8.25 34.14 -20.67
C ASN A 54 -8.34 32.69 -21.19
N SER A 55 -8.67 31.73 -20.33
CA SER A 55 -8.87 30.33 -20.71
C SER A 55 -10.14 30.19 -21.57
N PRO A 56 -10.21 29.23 -22.51
CA PRO A 56 -11.46 28.86 -23.18
C PRO A 56 -12.54 28.49 -22.15
N ARG A 57 -13.80 28.86 -22.42
CA ARG A 57 -14.95 28.46 -21.60
C ARG A 57 -15.71 27.35 -22.32
N GLY A 58 -15.62 26.13 -21.82
CA GLY A 58 -16.47 25.02 -22.26
C GLY A 58 -17.83 25.00 -21.54
N GLU A 59 -18.69 24.06 -21.91
CA GLU A 59 -19.85 23.65 -21.09
C GLU A 59 -19.37 22.61 -20.07
N LEU A 60 -19.81 22.71 -18.82
CA LEU A 60 -19.43 21.74 -17.79
C LEU A 60 -20.34 20.52 -17.82
N SER A 61 -19.76 19.36 -17.54
CA SER A 61 -20.52 18.17 -17.16
C SER A 61 -21.05 18.30 -15.72
N ALA A 62 -22.07 17.51 -15.37
CA ALA A 62 -22.57 17.46 -13.99
C ALA A 62 -21.47 17.08 -12.98
N ASP A 63 -20.53 16.22 -13.38
CA ASP A 63 -19.40 15.80 -12.56
C ASP A 63 -18.40 16.94 -12.34
N GLU A 64 -18.16 17.77 -13.36
CA GLU A 64 -17.31 18.95 -13.25
C GLU A 64 -17.93 20.04 -12.36
N GLU A 65 -19.25 20.25 -12.46
CA GLU A 65 -19.97 21.17 -11.56
C GLU A 65 -19.88 20.70 -10.11
N ALA A 66 -20.19 19.43 -9.85
CA ALA A 66 -20.08 18.81 -8.54
C ALA A 66 -18.64 18.86 -8.01
N SER A 67 -17.66 18.69 -8.89
CA SER A 67 -16.24 18.76 -8.56
C SER A 67 -15.80 20.13 -8.06
N VAL A 68 -16.22 21.21 -8.72
CA VAL A 68 -15.88 22.57 -8.28
C VAL A 68 -16.49 22.87 -6.91
N ILE A 69 -17.73 22.45 -6.68
CA ILE A 69 -18.43 22.62 -5.41
C ILE A 69 -17.73 21.83 -4.31
N TYR A 70 -17.39 20.57 -4.57
CA TYR A 70 -16.71 19.69 -3.63
C TYR A 70 -15.36 20.26 -3.18
N ILE A 71 -14.49 20.67 -4.12
CA ILE A 71 -13.17 21.23 -3.81
C ILE A 71 -13.29 22.55 -3.05
N ARG A 72 -14.29 23.37 -3.37
CA ARG A 72 -14.57 24.61 -2.62
C ARG A 72 -14.91 24.30 -1.16
N GLU A 73 -15.79 23.33 -0.91
CA GLU A 73 -16.23 22.98 0.43
C GLU A 73 -15.13 22.26 1.24
N GLY A 74 -14.27 21.46 0.60
CA GLY A 74 -13.06 20.91 1.23
C GLY A 74 -12.08 22.00 1.69
N ALA A 75 -11.92 23.08 0.92
CA ALA A 75 -11.13 24.23 1.35
C ALA A 75 -11.77 24.99 2.54
N GLN A 76 -13.11 25.07 2.60
CA GLN A 76 -13.83 25.60 3.76
C GLN A 76 -13.60 24.74 5.01
N LEU A 77 -13.71 23.41 4.87
CA LEU A 77 -13.38 22.45 5.94
C LEU A 77 -11.96 22.68 6.48
N SER A 78 -10.95 22.73 5.59
CA SER A 78 -9.57 22.94 6.03
C SER A 78 -9.38 24.30 6.70
N ARG A 79 -9.97 25.38 6.17
CA ARG A 79 -9.93 26.69 6.84
C ARG A 79 -10.52 26.63 8.25
N ASP A 80 -11.72 26.10 8.38
CA ASP A 80 -12.49 26.12 9.63
C ASP A 80 -11.79 25.28 10.71
N LEU A 81 -11.27 24.11 10.35
CA LEU A 81 -10.50 23.26 11.26
C LEU A 81 -9.20 23.93 11.71
N ASN A 82 -8.51 24.63 10.79
CA ASN A 82 -7.32 25.39 11.13
C ASN A 82 -7.62 26.57 12.07
N LEU A 83 -8.73 27.29 11.86
CA LEU A 83 -9.16 28.35 12.77
C LEU A 83 -9.49 27.82 14.17
N LEU A 84 -10.14 26.65 14.24
CA LEU A 84 -10.41 25.96 15.50
C LEU A 84 -9.10 25.63 16.24
N PHE A 85 -8.11 25.06 15.53
CA PHE A 85 -6.82 24.71 16.12
C PHE A 85 -5.98 25.92 16.50
N ASP A 86 -6.02 27.01 15.73
CA ASP A 86 -5.34 28.26 16.11
C ASP A 86 -5.95 28.87 17.38
N GLN A 87 -7.27 28.83 17.51
CA GLN A 87 -7.95 29.27 18.73
C GLN A 87 -7.54 28.44 19.96
N ALA A 88 -7.35 27.13 19.78
CA ALA A 88 -6.99 26.22 20.88
C ALA A 88 -5.51 26.28 21.25
N TRP A 89 -4.61 26.37 20.26
CA TRP A 89 -3.18 26.15 20.45
C TRP A 89 -2.30 27.37 20.14
N HIS A 90 -2.85 28.43 19.53
CA HIS A 90 -2.14 29.68 19.19
C HIS A 90 -0.85 29.46 18.40
N ALA A 91 -0.86 28.50 17.48
CA ALA A 91 0.29 28.16 16.65
C ALA A 91 0.16 28.79 15.26
N GLN A 92 1.08 29.69 14.92
CA GLN A 92 1.10 30.47 13.67
C GLN A 92 0.87 29.65 12.38
N VAL A 93 1.26 28.36 12.36
CA VAL A 93 1.07 27.48 11.20
C VAL A 93 -0.42 27.27 10.88
N PHE A 94 -1.30 27.28 11.88
CA PHE A 94 -2.74 27.15 11.69
C PHE A 94 -3.32 28.45 11.10
N GLU A 95 -3.00 29.62 11.67
CA GLU A 95 -3.39 30.93 11.12
C GLU A 95 -2.91 31.10 9.67
N ASP A 96 -1.63 30.78 9.41
CA ASP A 96 -1.02 30.90 8.08
C ASP A 96 -1.69 29.97 7.05
N THR A 97 -2.14 28.78 7.47
CA THR A 97 -2.84 27.82 6.61
C THR A 97 -4.29 28.23 6.39
N ALA A 98 -5.02 28.65 7.43
CA ALA A 98 -6.38 29.18 7.30
C ALA A 98 -6.45 30.33 6.28
N GLY A 99 -5.52 31.29 6.38
CA GLY A 99 -5.44 32.41 5.42
C GLY A 99 -5.07 31.98 3.99
N ARG A 100 -4.44 30.81 3.80
CA ARG A 100 -4.20 30.23 2.46
C ARG A 100 -5.41 29.48 1.94
N GLN A 101 -6.17 28.83 2.81
CA GLN A 101 -7.44 28.21 2.44
C GLN A 101 -8.50 29.26 2.06
N ASP A 102 -8.49 30.45 2.66
CA ASP A 102 -9.30 31.58 2.17
C ASP A 102 -8.98 31.97 0.72
N LEU A 103 -7.70 31.92 0.33
CA LEU A 103 -7.30 32.13 -1.06
C LEU A 103 -7.74 30.97 -1.97
N ALA A 104 -7.70 29.72 -1.50
CA ALA A 104 -8.24 28.57 -2.21
C ALA A 104 -9.75 28.69 -2.46
N ILE A 105 -10.51 29.14 -1.44
CA ILE A 105 -11.94 29.44 -1.54
C ILE A 105 -12.18 30.60 -2.53
N ARG A 106 -11.36 31.65 -2.53
CA ARG A 106 -11.45 32.73 -3.54
C ARG A 106 -11.17 32.21 -4.95
N ALA A 107 -10.19 31.33 -5.10
CA ALA A 107 -9.77 30.76 -6.38
C ALA A 107 -10.85 29.85 -6.99
N THR A 108 -11.45 28.95 -6.21
CA THR A 108 -12.63 28.18 -6.65
C THR A 108 -13.82 29.09 -6.97
N GLY A 109 -13.95 30.21 -6.24
CA GLY A 109 -14.93 31.26 -6.51
C GLY A 109 -14.82 31.88 -7.92
N LEU A 110 -13.65 31.81 -8.57
CA LEU A 110 -13.50 32.21 -9.97
C LEU A 110 -14.31 31.29 -10.89
N LEU A 111 -14.26 29.98 -10.67
CA LEU A 111 -14.99 28.98 -11.45
C LEU A 111 -16.49 29.04 -11.15
N VAL A 112 -16.86 29.13 -9.88
CA VAL A 112 -18.27 29.29 -9.44
C VAL A 112 -18.94 30.45 -10.18
N ARG A 113 -18.33 31.64 -10.17
CA ARG A 113 -18.89 32.81 -10.87
C ARG A 113 -18.88 32.65 -12.39
N ARG A 114 -17.84 32.03 -12.94
CA ARG A 114 -17.68 31.84 -14.39
C ARG A 114 -18.72 30.89 -14.96
N TYR A 115 -19.10 29.86 -14.21
CA TYR A 115 -20.04 28.82 -14.64
C TYR A 115 -21.45 29.00 -14.07
N GLY A 116 -21.65 29.92 -13.11
CA GLY A 116 -22.95 30.16 -12.49
C GLY A 116 -23.36 29.06 -11.51
N LEU A 117 -22.38 28.41 -10.89
CA LEU A 117 -22.60 27.30 -9.95
C LEU A 117 -23.16 27.80 -8.63
N PRO A 118 -23.94 26.97 -7.91
CA PRO A 118 -24.34 27.31 -6.54
C PRO A 118 -23.11 27.42 -5.63
N ALA A 119 -23.15 28.38 -4.71
CA ALA A 119 -22.13 28.57 -3.69
C ALA A 119 -22.77 28.54 -2.32
N ALA A 120 -22.53 27.47 -1.58
CA ALA A 120 -22.78 27.45 -0.15
C ALA A 120 -21.60 28.09 0.59
N GLU A 121 -21.93 28.84 1.63
CA GLU A 121 -20.98 29.25 2.67
C GLU A 121 -21.49 28.65 3.98
N PRO A 122 -21.22 27.35 4.20
CA PRO A 122 -21.67 26.65 5.40
C PRO A 122 -21.08 27.27 6.66
N GLU A 123 -21.82 27.15 7.76
CA GLU A 123 -21.28 27.41 9.10
C GLU A 123 -20.22 26.32 9.43
N PRO A 124 -19.15 26.65 10.16
CA PRO A 124 -18.13 25.68 10.56
C PRO A 124 -18.73 24.41 11.18
N GLY A 125 -18.35 23.25 10.66
CA GLY A 125 -18.86 21.95 11.10
C GLY A 125 -20.21 21.52 10.51
N VAL A 126 -20.86 22.34 9.67
CA VAL A 126 -22.15 22.03 9.03
C VAL A 126 -22.02 22.15 7.51
N TYR A 127 -21.45 21.14 6.88
CA TYR A 127 -21.20 21.10 5.44
C TYR A 127 -22.34 20.42 4.67
N THR A 128 -22.46 20.78 3.40
CA THR A 128 -23.38 20.17 2.43
C THR A 128 -23.02 18.70 2.21
N GLN A 129 -21.72 18.41 2.08
CA GLN A 129 -21.23 17.05 2.06
C GLN A 129 -21.17 16.48 3.49
N GLU A 130 -22.00 15.48 3.78
CA GLU A 130 -22.10 14.86 5.11
C GLU A 130 -20.73 14.35 5.62
N GLN A 131 -19.90 13.83 4.71
CA GLN A 131 -18.56 13.37 5.02
C GLN A 131 -17.63 14.47 5.55
N PHE A 132 -17.78 15.72 5.11
CA PHE A 132 -16.98 16.83 5.61
C PHE A 132 -17.38 17.23 7.03
N SER A 133 -18.68 17.14 7.35
CA SER A 133 -19.15 17.33 8.73
C SER A 133 -18.62 16.25 9.67
N ARG A 134 -18.54 14.99 9.20
CA ARG A 134 -17.91 13.89 9.95
C ARG A 134 -16.40 14.11 10.14
N LEU A 135 -15.67 14.43 9.08
CA LEU A 135 -14.22 14.72 9.15
C LEU A 135 -13.93 15.90 10.08
N TYR A 136 -14.73 16.97 10.03
CA TYR A 136 -14.59 18.09 10.95
C TYR A 136 -14.74 17.64 12.40
N GLY A 137 -15.79 16.88 12.72
CA GLY A 137 -16.01 16.38 14.08
C GLY A 137 -14.87 15.50 14.58
N GLN A 138 -14.45 14.53 13.76
CA GLN A 138 -13.35 13.61 14.06
C GLN A 138 -12.03 14.35 14.31
N PHE A 139 -11.62 15.22 13.38
CA PHE A 139 -10.36 15.92 13.51
C PHE A 139 -10.39 17.00 14.59
N ALA A 140 -11.54 17.63 14.84
CA ALA A 140 -11.71 18.53 15.98
C ALA A 140 -11.49 17.79 17.31
N GLU A 141 -12.03 16.59 17.46
CA GLU A 141 -11.83 15.75 18.64
C GLU A 141 -10.37 15.27 18.77
N GLU A 142 -9.77 14.75 17.69
CA GLU A 142 -8.37 14.33 17.66
C GLU A 142 -7.43 15.49 18.01
N GLY A 143 -7.63 16.65 17.38
CA GLY A 143 -6.79 17.82 17.59
C GLY A 143 -7.01 18.53 18.92
N ALA A 144 -8.11 18.28 19.63
CA ALA A 144 -8.30 18.78 20.99
C ALA A 144 -7.39 18.07 22.01
N ALA A 145 -6.88 16.87 21.68
CA ALA A 145 -6.06 16.08 22.60
C ALA A 145 -4.67 16.71 22.85
N SER A 146 -4.01 17.22 21.81
CA SER A 146 -2.70 17.86 21.91
C SER A 146 -2.37 18.71 20.68
N LEU A 147 -1.43 19.65 20.81
CA LEU A 147 -0.91 20.41 19.68
C LEU A 147 -0.36 19.47 18.58
N THR A 148 0.38 18.43 18.94
CA THR A 148 0.91 17.46 17.98
C THR A 148 -0.20 16.68 17.26
N ALA A 149 -1.29 16.34 17.96
CA ALA A 149 -2.46 15.70 17.34
C ALA A 149 -3.19 16.66 16.39
N ALA A 150 -3.33 17.94 16.76
CA ALA A 150 -3.92 18.96 15.87
C ALA A 150 -3.09 19.17 14.60
N LEU A 151 -1.75 19.21 14.74
CA LEU A 151 -0.84 19.31 13.60
C LEU A 151 -0.91 18.07 12.71
N GLY A 152 -1.01 16.88 13.31
CA GLY A 152 -1.21 15.61 12.60
C GLY A 152 -2.53 15.58 11.83
N ALA A 153 -3.64 15.90 12.48
CA ALA A 153 -4.96 15.97 11.85
C ALA A 153 -5.00 16.98 10.69
N ALA A 154 -4.36 18.15 10.85
CA ALA A 154 -4.26 19.13 9.79
C ALA A 154 -3.37 18.66 8.62
N ALA A 155 -2.27 17.93 8.90
CA ALA A 155 -1.44 17.32 7.86
C ALA A 155 -2.22 16.27 7.06
N VAL A 156 -2.96 15.39 7.74
CA VAL A 156 -3.82 14.38 7.12
C VAL A 156 -4.86 15.00 6.19
N LEU A 157 -5.48 16.10 6.61
CA LEU A 157 -6.46 16.80 5.77
C LEU A 157 -5.83 17.37 4.49
N GLU A 158 -4.56 17.79 4.54
CA GLU A 158 -3.85 18.23 3.34
C GLU A 158 -3.48 17.07 2.41
N GLU A 159 -3.21 15.86 2.93
CA GLU A 159 -3.09 14.66 2.09
C GLU A 159 -4.39 14.39 1.31
N LEU A 160 -5.53 14.42 2.01
CA LEU A 160 -6.84 14.20 1.40
C LEU A 160 -7.13 15.27 0.32
N ASN A 161 -6.85 16.55 0.61
CA ASN A 161 -6.99 17.63 -0.38
C ASN A 161 -6.12 17.40 -1.62
N ILE A 162 -4.87 16.96 -1.43
CA ILE A 162 -3.93 16.65 -2.52
C ILE A 162 -4.53 15.57 -3.43
N LEU A 163 -4.98 14.46 -2.83
CA LEU A 163 -5.58 13.34 -3.54
C LEU A 163 -6.86 13.76 -4.28
N ASP A 164 -7.76 14.50 -3.63
CA ASP A 164 -9.00 14.98 -4.25
C ASP A 164 -8.75 15.91 -5.44
N LEU A 165 -7.78 16.82 -5.32
CA LEU A 165 -7.42 17.74 -6.41
C LEU A 165 -6.85 16.99 -7.62
N GLN A 166 -5.98 16.01 -7.37
CA GLN A 166 -5.34 15.20 -8.40
C GLN A 166 -6.37 14.36 -9.17
N THR A 167 -7.21 13.66 -8.43
CA THR A 167 -8.37 12.90 -8.92
C THR A 167 -9.20 13.71 -9.91
N ARG A 168 -9.61 14.89 -9.46
CA ARG A 168 -10.56 15.72 -10.20
C ARG A 168 -9.90 16.41 -11.38
N MET A 169 -8.60 16.71 -11.29
CA MET A 169 -7.81 17.16 -12.44
C MET A 169 -7.69 16.10 -13.54
N ALA A 170 -7.66 14.81 -13.20
CA ALA A 170 -7.63 13.73 -14.18
C ALA A 170 -8.99 13.56 -14.91
N GLN A 171 -10.09 13.92 -14.24
CA GLN A 171 -11.47 13.77 -14.74
C GLN A 171 -11.96 14.94 -15.60
N THR A 172 -11.15 15.98 -15.81
CA THR A 172 -11.55 17.18 -16.56
C THR A 172 -10.49 17.60 -17.58
N ASP A 173 -10.95 18.00 -18.77
CA ASP A 173 -10.14 18.64 -19.80
C ASP A 173 -10.33 20.18 -19.83
N GLN A 174 -11.21 20.72 -18.98
CA GLN A 174 -11.48 22.16 -18.88
C GLN A 174 -10.23 22.89 -18.37
N ALA A 175 -9.61 23.65 -19.26
CA ALA A 175 -8.32 24.29 -19.00
C ALA A 175 -8.37 25.27 -17.82
N ASP A 176 -9.48 25.97 -17.60
CA ASP A 176 -9.65 26.84 -16.42
C ASP A 176 -9.81 26.08 -15.10
N ILE A 177 -10.56 24.98 -15.08
CA ILE A 177 -10.67 24.11 -13.90
C ILE A 177 -9.28 23.58 -13.52
N ARG A 178 -8.54 23.04 -14.49
CA ARG A 178 -7.17 22.53 -14.28
C ARG A 178 -6.23 23.61 -13.75
N LEU A 179 -6.32 24.85 -14.25
CA LEU A 179 -5.50 25.97 -13.76
C LEU A 179 -5.74 26.26 -12.28
N VAL A 180 -7.01 26.26 -11.84
CA VAL A 180 -7.37 26.48 -10.44
C VAL A 180 -6.91 25.30 -9.58
N TYR A 181 -7.22 24.07 -9.97
CA TYR A 181 -6.84 22.89 -9.18
C TYR A 181 -5.33 22.73 -9.05
N GLN A 182 -4.55 23.03 -10.08
CA GLN A 182 -3.08 23.07 -10.01
C GLN A 182 -2.57 24.09 -8.99
N HIS A 183 -3.20 25.26 -8.91
CA HIS A 183 -2.85 26.28 -7.93
C HIS A 183 -3.15 25.81 -6.50
N LEU A 184 -4.30 25.16 -6.30
CA LEU A 184 -4.70 24.60 -5.02
C LEU A 184 -3.78 23.45 -4.60
N LEU A 185 -3.43 22.56 -5.53
CA LEU A 185 -2.56 21.40 -5.27
C LEU A 185 -1.19 21.84 -4.74
N LYS A 186 -0.61 22.87 -5.36
CA LYS A 186 0.63 23.48 -4.87
C LYS A 186 0.48 24.06 -3.45
N THR A 187 -0.69 24.63 -3.16
CA THR A 187 -0.98 25.21 -1.84
C THR A 187 -1.08 24.11 -0.79
N SER A 188 -1.84 23.04 -1.05
CA SER A 188 -1.97 21.89 -0.15
C SER A 188 -0.64 21.15 0.06
N SER A 189 0.15 20.98 -0.99
CA SER A 189 1.50 20.40 -0.89
C SER A 189 2.41 21.19 0.06
N PHE A 190 2.37 22.52 -0.02
CA PHE A 190 3.11 23.36 0.93
C PHE A 190 2.51 23.28 2.33
N ASN A 191 1.19 23.24 2.49
CA ASN A 191 0.55 23.09 3.80
C ASN A 191 1.04 21.80 4.48
N LEU A 192 1.02 20.67 3.77
CA LEU A 192 1.51 19.38 4.25
C LEU A 192 2.97 19.46 4.70
N TRP A 193 3.82 20.08 3.90
CA TRP A 193 5.22 20.35 4.27
C TRP A 193 5.32 21.21 5.54
N ALA A 194 4.53 22.28 5.64
CA ALA A 194 4.55 23.18 6.78
C ALA A 194 4.10 22.49 8.07
N PHE A 195 3.07 21.65 8.02
CA PHE A 195 2.63 20.85 9.18
C PHE A 195 3.65 19.80 9.56
N SER A 196 4.21 19.06 8.59
CA SER A 196 5.26 18.08 8.86
C SER A 196 6.44 18.70 9.62
N ARG A 197 6.89 19.89 9.19
CA ARG A 197 7.94 20.65 9.88
C ARG A 197 7.52 21.22 11.22
N ALA A 198 6.25 21.61 11.36
CA ALA A 198 5.73 22.08 12.64
C ALA A 198 5.70 20.95 13.68
N ILE A 199 5.30 19.73 13.30
CA ILE A 199 5.28 18.56 14.19
C ILE A 199 6.68 18.33 14.78
N GLU A 200 7.70 18.21 13.92
CA GLU A 200 9.09 18.06 14.34
C GLU A 200 9.54 19.22 15.24
N ARG A 201 9.22 20.47 14.85
CA ARG A 201 9.61 21.68 15.60
C ARG A 201 9.01 21.73 17.00
N PHE A 202 7.80 21.21 17.18
CA PHE A 202 7.13 21.15 18.48
C PHE A 202 7.44 19.86 19.25
N GLY A 203 8.47 19.10 18.83
CA GLY A 203 8.99 17.94 19.55
C GLY A 203 8.23 16.63 19.28
N GLY A 204 7.37 16.61 18.26
CA GLY A 204 6.75 15.38 17.77
C GLY A 204 7.71 14.56 16.89
N PRO A 205 7.39 13.28 16.62
CA PRO A 205 8.14 12.46 15.67
C PRO A 205 8.00 13.02 14.24
N PRO A 206 8.88 12.64 13.30
CA PRO A 206 8.67 12.89 11.88
C PRO A 206 7.27 12.44 11.45
N TYR A 207 6.61 13.25 10.62
CA TYR A 207 5.29 12.90 10.12
C TYR A 207 5.38 11.73 9.16
N GLU A 208 4.56 10.72 9.38
CA GLU A 208 4.36 9.59 8.46
C GLU A 208 3.02 9.77 7.74
N PRO A 209 2.98 9.70 6.40
CA PRO A 209 1.74 9.90 5.65
C PRO A 209 0.74 8.79 5.96
N ARG A 210 -0.54 9.16 6.12
CA ARG A 210 -1.62 8.17 6.36
C ARG A 210 -2.30 7.71 5.08
N TYR A 211 -2.29 8.54 4.04
CA TYR A 211 -3.02 8.29 2.80
C TYR A 211 -2.14 8.37 1.55
N LEU A 212 -1.13 9.24 1.55
CA LEU A 212 -0.12 9.28 0.49
C LEU A 212 0.85 8.11 0.63
N THR A 213 1.38 7.64 -0.50
CA THR A 213 2.49 6.69 -0.47
C THR A 213 3.73 7.35 0.14
N PRO A 214 4.64 6.59 0.79
CA PRO A 214 5.89 7.13 1.31
C PRO A 214 6.72 7.88 0.25
N LEU A 215 6.74 7.35 -0.99
CA LEU A 215 7.40 8.00 -2.12
C LEU A 215 6.71 9.32 -2.49
N GLY A 216 5.39 9.32 -2.70
CA GLY A 216 4.65 10.53 -3.06
C GLY A 216 4.78 11.62 -1.99
N TYR A 217 4.73 11.23 -0.71
CA TYR A 217 5.01 12.12 0.41
C TYR A 217 6.44 12.68 0.33
N SER A 218 7.46 11.85 0.14
CA SER A 218 8.85 12.29 0.06
C SER A 218 9.08 13.31 -1.05
N GLU A 219 8.50 13.09 -2.24
CA GLU A 219 8.58 14.03 -3.37
C GLU A 219 7.92 15.38 -3.04
N ILE A 220 6.77 15.36 -2.37
CA ILE A 220 6.10 16.57 -1.91
C ILE A 220 6.96 17.33 -0.90
N ILE A 221 7.52 16.64 0.11
CA ILE A 221 8.33 17.27 1.15
C ILE A 221 9.62 17.87 0.57
N GLU A 222 10.26 17.18 -0.37
CA GLU A 222 11.47 17.66 -1.04
C GLU A 222 11.20 18.87 -1.95
N SER A 223 10.09 18.86 -2.67
CA SER A 223 9.76 19.89 -3.67
C SER A 223 9.09 21.13 -3.06
N ALA A 224 8.22 20.97 -2.08
CA ALA A 224 7.48 22.07 -1.46
C ALA A 224 8.36 22.90 -0.51
N GLY A 225 9.42 22.32 0.05
CA GLY A 225 10.33 22.97 1.00
C GLY A 225 11.38 23.92 0.40
N GLN A 226 11.52 23.97 -0.94
CA GLN A 226 12.52 24.82 -1.60
C GLN A 226 11.95 26.20 -2.02
N PRO A 227 12.56 27.32 -1.62
CA PRO A 227 12.12 28.66 -2.03
C PRO A 227 12.15 28.83 -3.56
N GLY A 228 10.99 29.09 -4.17
CA GLY A 228 10.87 29.35 -5.60
C GLY A 228 10.74 28.10 -6.50
N GLU A 229 10.85 26.89 -5.95
CA GLU A 229 10.85 25.64 -6.72
C GLU A 229 9.55 24.83 -6.65
N GLY A 230 8.52 25.30 -5.93
CA GLY A 230 7.18 24.67 -5.91
C GLY A 230 6.47 24.60 -7.28
N SER A 231 7.15 24.93 -8.37
CA SER A 231 6.78 24.65 -9.76
C SER A 231 7.19 23.25 -10.26
N ARG A 232 8.03 22.49 -9.54
CA ARG A 232 8.40 21.12 -9.94
C ARG A 232 7.28 20.08 -9.69
N LEU A 233 6.33 20.38 -8.80
CA LEU A 233 5.08 19.61 -8.63
C LEU A 233 4.16 19.66 -9.87
N LEU A 234 4.44 20.55 -10.85
CA LEU A 234 3.51 20.92 -11.91
C LEU A 234 3.91 20.41 -13.31
N ARG A 235 4.94 19.55 -13.41
CA ARG A 235 5.30 18.85 -14.65
C ARG A 235 5.83 17.45 -14.31
N PRO A 236 5.45 16.40 -15.05
CA PRO A 236 6.34 15.24 -15.16
C PRO A 236 7.71 15.79 -15.55
N ARG A 237 8.77 15.44 -14.81
CA ARG A 237 10.13 15.86 -15.20
C ARG A 237 10.32 15.56 -16.68
N GLU A 238 10.78 16.54 -17.45
CA GLU A 238 11.32 16.25 -18.78
C GLU A 238 12.50 15.30 -18.55
N ARG A 239 12.46 14.13 -19.20
CA ARG A 239 13.43 13.03 -19.09
C ARG A 239 14.87 13.55 -18.91
N ASP A 240 15.37 13.53 -17.68
CA ASP A 240 16.80 13.73 -17.44
C ASP A 240 17.50 12.38 -17.64
N CYS A 241 17.70 12.04 -18.93
CA CYS A 241 18.46 10.87 -19.33
C CYS A 241 19.93 11.13 -19.04
N GLY A 242 20.39 10.81 -17.83
CA GLY A 242 21.82 10.75 -17.52
C GLY A 242 22.52 9.82 -18.54
N LYS A 243 23.42 10.38 -19.35
CA LYS A 243 24.20 9.60 -20.32
C LYS A 243 25.23 8.77 -19.57
N GLN A 244 24.97 7.48 -19.38
CA GLN A 244 26.03 6.52 -19.07
C GLN A 244 26.38 5.74 -20.34
N TYR A 245 27.67 5.72 -20.68
CA TYR A 245 28.21 4.88 -21.74
C TYR A 245 28.36 3.46 -21.20
N LEU A 246 27.55 2.51 -21.71
CA LEU A 246 27.82 1.09 -21.56
C LEU A 246 28.91 0.72 -22.59
N ASP A 247 30.15 0.63 -22.16
CA ASP A 247 31.15 -0.12 -22.90
C ASP A 247 30.91 -1.63 -22.68
N THR A 248 30.96 -2.37 -23.78
CA THR A 248 30.82 -3.83 -23.94
C THR A 248 29.40 -4.43 -24.00
N VAL A 249 28.91 -4.54 -25.24
CA VAL A 249 27.94 -5.58 -25.64
C VAL A 249 28.65 -6.61 -26.50
N SER A 250 28.41 -7.88 -26.15
CA SER A 250 28.24 -9.05 -27.02
C SER A 250 29.26 -10.18 -26.85
N ARG A 251 28.73 -11.41 -26.74
CA ARG A 251 28.92 -12.46 -27.77
C ARG A 251 27.88 -13.58 -27.60
N HIS A 252 26.82 -13.57 -28.42
CA HIS A 252 26.42 -14.64 -29.38
C HIS A 252 25.03 -14.37 -29.99
N TRP A 253 24.87 -14.72 -31.27
CA TRP A 253 23.83 -14.27 -32.21
C TRP A 253 23.35 -15.46 -33.06
N PRO A 254 22.08 -15.56 -33.51
CA PRO A 254 21.68 -16.43 -34.62
C PRO A 254 21.45 -15.66 -35.94
N SER A 255 22.05 -16.22 -36.98
CA SER A 255 22.20 -15.73 -38.35
C SER A 255 20.91 -15.44 -39.12
N SER A 256 20.70 -14.18 -39.53
CA SER A 256 20.23 -13.79 -40.87
C SER A 256 20.19 -12.26 -40.96
N GLY A 257 20.64 -11.71 -42.09
CA GLY A 257 21.06 -10.32 -42.21
C GLY A 257 19.94 -9.28 -42.11
N ALA A 258 20.10 -8.36 -41.16
CA ALA A 258 19.56 -7.01 -41.19
C ALA A 258 20.60 -6.05 -40.57
N SER A 259 20.71 -4.85 -41.14
CA SER A 259 21.83 -3.91 -40.96
C SER A 259 22.08 -3.44 -39.52
N ARG A 260 23.37 -3.26 -39.17
CA ARG A 260 23.85 -2.67 -37.91
C ARG A 260 23.22 -1.30 -37.64
N ARG A 261 22.35 -1.23 -36.64
CA ARG A 261 22.07 -0.01 -35.88
C ARG A 261 22.34 -0.35 -34.42
N ALA A 262 23.35 0.25 -33.81
CA ALA A 262 23.61 0.09 -32.39
C ALA A 262 22.32 0.45 -31.63
N LEU A 263 21.74 -0.53 -30.93
CA LEU A 263 20.63 -0.29 -30.02
C LEU A 263 21.17 0.58 -28.88
N ARG A 264 20.86 1.87 -28.96
CA ARG A 264 20.92 2.78 -27.83
C ARG A 264 19.69 2.47 -26.99
N SER A 265 19.82 1.62 -25.96
CA SER A 265 18.78 1.58 -24.94
C SER A 265 18.91 2.87 -24.13
N ARG A 266 17.85 3.68 -24.18
CA ARG A 266 17.69 4.79 -23.25
C ARG A 266 17.02 4.19 -22.02
N ARG A 267 17.70 4.17 -20.87
CA ARG A 267 16.99 3.98 -19.60
C ARG A 267 16.15 5.24 -19.41
N CYS A 268 14.85 5.06 -19.54
CA CYS A 268 13.86 6.08 -19.29
C CYS A 268 12.94 5.51 -18.23
N THR A 269 13.09 5.95 -16.99
CA THR A 269 12.04 5.75 -15.98
C THR A 269 10.96 6.76 -16.33
N THR A 270 9.91 6.32 -17.02
CA THR A 270 8.71 7.11 -17.28
C THR A 270 7.53 6.36 -16.72
N GLU A 271 6.67 7.13 -16.02
CA GLU A 271 5.38 6.76 -15.40
C GLU A 271 5.51 6.16 -13.99
N VAL A 272 5.84 7.03 -13.01
CA VAL A 272 5.20 6.90 -11.71
C VAL A 272 3.87 7.64 -11.86
N ASP A 273 2.77 6.89 -11.92
CA ASP A 273 1.45 7.48 -11.69
C ASP A 273 1.37 7.83 -10.20
N VAL A 274 1.72 9.07 -9.87
CA VAL A 274 1.68 9.53 -8.48
C VAL A 274 0.23 9.86 -8.07
N PHE A 275 -0.77 9.89 -8.98
CA PHE A 275 -1.92 10.81 -8.82
C PHE A 275 -3.33 10.34 -9.30
N GLY A 276 -3.59 9.06 -9.56
CA GLY A 276 -4.96 8.53 -9.70
C GLY A 276 -5.71 8.42 -8.35
N GLN A 277 -7.06 8.48 -8.33
CA GLN A 277 -7.77 7.83 -7.19
C GLN A 277 -7.38 6.37 -7.26
N PRO A 278 -6.90 5.78 -6.17
CA PRO A 278 -7.14 4.37 -6.02
C PRO A 278 -8.66 4.21 -5.86
N VAL A 279 -9.33 3.67 -6.87
CA VAL A 279 -10.73 3.28 -6.74
C VAL A 279 -10.78 2.27 -5.60
N THR A 280 -11.51 2.57 -4.52
CA THR A 280 -11.75 1.58 -3.49
C THR A 280 -12.52 0.43 -4.13
N VAL A 281 -11.85 -0.68 -4.44
CA VAL A 281 -12.48 -1.86 -5.04
C VAL A 281 -13.22 -2.67 -3.99
N ALA A 282 -12.83 -2.52 -2.72
CA ALA A 282 -13.59 -3.03 -1.58
C ALA A 282 -13.30 -2.27 -0.29
N HIS A 283 -14.33 -2.15 0.54
CA HIS A 283 -14.28 -1.61 1.89
C HIS A 283 -15.00 -2.57 2.82
N LEU A 284 -14.31 -2.99 3.88
CA LEU A 284 -14.85 -3.93 4.86
C LEU A 284 -14.46 -3.49 6.26
N THR A 285 -15.27 -3.90 7.23
CA THR A 285 -14.99 -3.67 8.65
C THR A 285 -15.22 -4.97 9.38
N GLN A 286 -14.15 -5.57 9.87
CA GLN A 286 -14.18 -6.79 10.68
C GLN A 286 -13.70 -6.47 12.09
N GLY A 287 -14.66 -6.26 13.01
CA GLY A 287 -14.36 -5.76 14.35
C GLY A 287 -13.80 -4.33 14.31
N ASP A 288 -12.60 -4.14 14.87
CA ASP A 288 -11.89 -2.84 14.88
C ASP A 288 -10.97 -2.66 13.67
N VAL A 289 -10.92 -3.63 12.74
CA VAL A 289 -10.07 -3.56 11.53
C VAL A 289 -10.89 -3.04 10.37
N GLU A 290 -10.46 -1.90 9.82
CA GLU A 290 -10.98 -1.33 8.58
C GLU A 290 -10.05 -1.70 7.40
N LEU A 291 -10.55 -2.48 6.45
CA LEU A 291 -9.83 -2.82 5.22
C LEU A 291 -10.29 -1.92 4.08
N LYS A 292 -9.35 -1.25 3.43
CA LYS A 292 -9.57 -0.49 2.19
C LYS A 292 -8.66 -1.04 1.11
N ILE A 293 -9.27 -1.58 0.05
CA ILE A 293 -8.53 -2.09 -1.10
C ILE A 293 -8.65 -1.09 -2.22
N TYR A 294 -7.52 -0.81 -2.83
CA TYR A 294 -7.34 0.28 -3.76
C TYR A 294 -6.84 -0.28 -5.09
N ALA A 295 -7.47 0.13 -6.19
CA ALA A 295 -6.93 -0.17 -7.51
C ALA A 295 -5.53 0.43 -7.65
N ALA A 296 -4.58 -0.37 -8.13
CA ALA A 296 -3.20 0.03 -8.39
C ALA A 296 -2.79 -0.39 -9.81
N ASP A 297 -1.76 0.25 -10.36
CA ASP A 297 -1.17 -0.20 -11.62
C ASP A 297 -0.66 -1.65 -11.48
N PRO A 298 -0.86 -2.49 -12.51
CA PRO A 298 -0.43 -3.88 -12.44
C PRO A 298 1.09 -3.96 -12.36
N ALA A 299 1.60 -4.36 -11.21
CA ALA A 299 2.95 -4.89 -11.07
C ALA A 299 2.95 -6.34 -11.57
N GLN A 300 3.81 -6.64 -12.55
CA GLN A 300 3.88 -7.98 -13.14
C GLN A 300 5.17 -8.66 -12.69
N PHE A 301 5.04 -9.83 -12.06
CA PHE A 301 6.20 -10.67 -11.83
C PHE A 301 6.86 -11.07 -13.16
N PRO A 302 8.20 -11.11 -13.24
CA PRO A 302 8.89 -11.41 -14.50
C PRO A 302 8.65 -12.83 -15.04
N ALA A 303 8.15 -13.74 -14.21
CA ALA A 303 7.87 -15.14 -14.55
C ALA A 303 6.38 -15.49 -14.33
N GLY A 304 5.93 -16.60 -14.94
CA GLY A 304 4.56 -17.10 -14.81
C GLY A 304 4.24 -17.52 -13.37
N VAL A 305 2.97 -17.34 -12.98
CA VAL A 305 2.46 -17.57 -11.62
C VAL A 305 1.23 -18.44 -11.70
N ASP A 306 1.25 -19.55 -10.96
CA ASP A 306 0.16 -20.52 -10.86
C ASP A 306 -0.05 -21.01 -9.41
N SER A 307 0.59 -20.34 -8.45
CA SER A 307 0.59 -20.71 -7.02
C SER A 307 1.16 -19.56 -6.18
N ASN A 308 1.22 -19.74 -4.85
CA ASN A 308 1.93 -18.81 -3.97
C ASN A 308 3.38 -18.60 -4.45
N SER A 309 3.82 -17.35 -4.50
CA SER A 309 5.17 -16.98 -4.95
C SER A 309 6.05 -16.64 -3.75
N PRO A 310 6.89 -17.56 -3.25
CA PRO A 310 7.68 -17.30 -2.07
C PRO A 310 8.73 -16.21 -2.29
N ALA A 311 8.86 -15.32 -1.31
CA ALA A 311 9.71 -14.15 -1.35
C ALA A 311 10.65 -14.11 -0.13
N PHE A 312 11.94 -13.86 -0.35
CA PHE A 312 12.92 -13.80 0.73
C PHE A 312 14.04 -12.80 0.44
N TRP A 313 14.57 -12.19 1.50
CA TRP A 313 15.66 -11.22 1.40
C TRP A 313 17.00 -11.87 1.65
N ARG A 314 17.91 -11.74 0.67
CA ARG A 314 19.30 -12.17 0.81
C ARG A 314 20.24 -11.06 0.38
N ASP A 315 21.19 -10.72 1.25
CA ASP A 315 22.19 -9.67 0.99
C ASP A 315 21.58 -8.32 0.56
N GLY A 316 20.41 -7.97 1.11
CA GLY A 316 19.68 -6.75 0.76
C GLY A 316 19.01 -6.76 -0.62
N VAL A 317 18.85 -7.95 -1.23
CA VAL A 317 18.15 -8.16 -2.50
C VAL A 317 16.93 -9.05 -2.25
N LEU A 318 15.78 -8.61 -2.75
CA LEU A 318 14.56 -9.41 -2.73
C LEU A 318 14.68 -10.51 -3.78
N ASN A 319 14.44 -11.75 -3.38
CA ASN A 319 14.38 -12.93 -4.23
C ASN A 319 12.92 -13.38 -4.25
N VAL A 320 12.36 -13.60 -5.44
CA VAL A 320 10.99 -14.11 -5.62
C VAL A 320 11.06 -15.32 -6.54
N ILE A 321 10.51 -16.44 -6.08
CA ILE A 321 10.34 -17.63 -6.91
C ILE A 321 8.89 -17.67 -7.39
N ASN A 322 8.70 -17.71 -8.70
CA ASN A 322 7.39 -17.94 -9.30
C ASN A 322 7.39 -19.32 -9.95
N SER A 323 6.27 -20.03 -9.83
CA SER A 323 6.09 -21.38 -10.34
C SER A 323 4.86 -21.42 -11.24
N ASP A 324 5.02 -22.09 -12.39
CA ASP A 324 3.93 -22.43 -13.31
C ASP A 324 4.14 -23.86 -13.86
N PRO A 325 3.22 -24.41 -14.68
CA PRO A 325 3.35 -25.76 -15.21
C PRO A 325 4.60 -26.01 -16.08
N THR A 326 5.34 -24.97 -16.46
CA THR A 326 6.60 -25.06 -17.22
C THR A 326 7.84 -25.12 -16.32
N GLY A 327 7.70 -24.83 -15.03
CA GLY A 327 8.74 -24.92 -14.00
C GLY A 327 8.80 -23.67 -13.11
N SER A 328 9.82 -23.60 -12.26
CA SER A 328 10.05 -22.45 -11.38
C SER A 328 11.20 -21.56 -11.84
N GLN A 329 11.03 -20.28 -11.57
CA GLN A 329 11.91 -19.20 -12.00
C GLN A 329 12.24 -18.30 -10.82
N LEU A 330 13.50 -17.90 -10.68
CA LEU A 330 13.97 -17.00 -9.63
C LEU A 330 14.22 -15.61 -10.21
N SER A 331 13.51 -14.62 -9.70
CA SER A 331 13.72 -13.20 -10.01
C SER A 331 14.37 -12.50 -8.81
N ARG A 332 15.17 -11.47 -9.08
CA ARG A 332 15.91 -10.71 -8.05
C ARG A 332 15.78 -9.21 -8.26
N GLY A 333 15.55 -8.43 -7.21
CA GLY A 333 15.34 -6.99 -7.33
C GLY A 333 15.51 -6.22 -6.02
N GLU A 334 15.39 -4.90 -6.12
CA GLU A 334 15.39 -4.02 -4.94
C GLU A 334 14.05 -4.08 -4.18
N ASN A 335 12.98 -4.49 -4.86
CA ASN A 335 11.62 -4.69 -4.34
C ASN A 335 10.79 -5.48 -5.38
N ALA A 336 9.53 -5.79 -5.05
CA ALA A 336 8.62 -6.55 -5.91
C ALA A 336 8.37 -5.88 -7.28
N ASP A 337 8.43 -4.54 -7.36
CA ASP A 337 8.19 -3.77 -8.58
C ASP A 337 9.43 -3.64 -9.49
N SER A 338 10.60 -4.08 -9.01
CA SER A 338 11.90 -3.89 -9.68
C SER A 338 12.70 -5.19 -9.82
N LEU A 339 11.99 -6.31 -9.96
CA LEU A 339 12.59 -7.62 -10.21
C LEU A 339 13.22 -7.68 -11.62
N ALA A 340 14.44 -8.20 -11.68
CA ALA A 340 15.17 -8.45 -12.92
C ALA A 340 14.63 -9.68 -13.66
N ASP A 341 15.09 -9.87 -14.90
CA ASP A 341 14.75 -11.04 -15.73
C ASP A 341 14.98 -12.35 -14.94
N PRO A 342 14.02 -13.29 -15.00
CA PRO A 342 14.08 -14.51 -14.21
C PRO A 342 15.15 -15.45 -14.72
N VAL A 343 15.70 -16.25 -13.80
CA VAL A 343 16.58 -17.39 -14.15
C VAL A 343 15.94 -18.71 -13.73
N PRO A 344 16.08 -19.78 -14.53
CA PRO A 344 15.52 -21.09 -14.18
C PRO A 344 16.06 -21.61 -12.86
N VAL A 345 15.15 -22.16 -12.05
CA VAL A 345 15.47 -22.87 -10.81
C VAL A 345 15.53 -24.36 -11.11
N GLN A 346 16.58 -25.02 -10.62
CA GLN A 346 16.61 -26.49 -10.59
C GLN A 346 15.74 -26.97 -9.42
N LEU A 347 14.52 -27.38 -9.77
CA LEU A 347 13.53 -27.91 -8.85
C LEU A 347 13.99 -29.20 -8.16
N PRO A 348 13.46 -29.50 -6.96
CA PRO A 348 13.64 -30.81 -6.35
C PRO A 348 13.04 -31.88 -7.26
N VAL A 349 13.62 -33.08 -7.21
CA VAL A 349 13.19 -34.23 -8.02
C VAL A 349 12.70 -35.33 -7.08
N PRO A 350 11.38 -35.39 -6.79
CA PRO A 350 10.81 -36.46 -6.00
C PRO A 350 11.01 -37.83 -6.68
N GLU A 351 10.98 -38.90 -5.89
CA GLU A 351 11.10 -40.28 -6.43
C GLU A 351 9.94 -40.67 -7.36
N ARG A 352 8.80 -39.99 -7.21
CA ARG A 352 7.59 -40.21 -8.02
C ARG A 352 7.58 -39.27 -9.23
N PRO A 353 7.07 -39.73 -10.39
CA PRO A 353 6.90 -38.86 -11.54
C PRO A 353 5.78 -37.84 -11.30
N GLY A 354 5.99 -36.59 -11.68
CA GLY A 354 5.00 -35.53 -11.50
C GLY A 354 5.60 -34.15 -11.74
N THR A 355 4.81 -33.12 -11.41
CA THR A 355 5.19 -31.71 -11.56
C THR A 355 5.30 -31.07 -10.18
N VAL A 356 6.20 -30.08 -10.05
CA VAL A 356 6.54 -29.43 -8.78
C VAL A 356 6.37 -27.92 -8.91
N TRP A 357 5.74 -27.30 -7.91
CA TRP A 357 5.67 -25.84 -7.72
C TRP A 357 6.27 -25.50 -6.36
N MET A 358 7.24 -24.57 -6.33
CA MET A 358 7.73 -24.01 -5.07
C MET A 358 6.73 -22.99 -4.56
N GLU A 359 6.19 -23.19 -3.36
CA GLU A 359 5.13 -22.33 -2.79
C GLU A 359 5.52 -21.63 -1.49
N ALA A 360 6.52 -22.13 -0.77
CA ALA A 360 7.00 -21.51 0.47
C ALA A 360 8.52 -21.65 0.61
N VAL A 361 9.17 -20.58 1.08
CA VAL A 361 10.60 -20.55 1.39
C VAL A 361 10.83 -19.79 2.67
N TRP A 362 11.70 -20.32 3.53
CA TRP A 362 12.21 -19.65 4.71
C TRP A 362 13.74 -19.60 4.66
N GLN A 363 14.29 -18.40 4.84
CA GLN A 363 15.72 -18.21 4.97
C GLN A 363 16.15 -18.32 6.42
N ASP A 364 17.08 -19.23 6.68
CA ASP A 364 17.67 -19.37 8.01
C ASP A 364 18.50 -18.12 8.34
N PRO A 365 18.20 -17.37 9.42
CA PRO A 365 18.96 -16.18 9.77
C PRO A 365 20.39 -16.50 10.22
N ASP A 366 20.65 -17.73 10.67
CA ASP A 366 21.94 -18.16 11.22
C ASP A 366 22.83 -18.84 10.17
N SER A 367 22.32 -19.09 8.96
CA SER A 367 23.06 -19.78 7.90
C SER A 367 22.69 -19.31 6.48
N ASP A 368 23.43 -19.77 5.48
CA ASP A 368 23.14 -19.48 4.06
C ASP A 368 22.08 -20.42 3.45
N ILE A 369 21.44 -21.25 4.29
CA ILE A 369 20.53 -22.32 3.89
C ILE A 369 19.11 -21.76 3.74
N LEU A 370 18.47 -22.11 2.63
CA LEU A 370 17.05 -21.90 2.42
C LEU A 370 16.32 -23.23 2.64
N TYR A 371 15.28 -23.19 3.46
CA TYR A 371 14.33 -24.27 3.61
C TYR A 371 13.12 -23.95 2.75
N GLY A 372 12.74 -24.88 1.88
CA GLY A 372 11.64 -24.69 0.96
C GLY A 372 10.64 -25.83 1.08
N TRP A 373 9.42 -25.54 0.68
CA TRP A 373 8.36 -26.53 0.58
C TRP A 373 7.69 -26.37 -0.77
N TYR A 374 7.31 -27.51 -1.34
CA TYR A 374 6.80 -27.57 -2.69
C TYR A 374 5.51 -28.38 -2.77
N HIS A 375 4.64 -27.93 -3.65
CA HIS A 375 3.46 -28.66 -4.10
C HIS A 375 3.90 -29.66 -5.16
N PHE A 376 3.50 -30.91 -5.01
CA PHE A 376 3.78 -31.97 -5.98
C PHE A 376 2.49 -32.61 -6.48
N GLU A 377 2.30 -32.58 -7.79
CA GLU A 377 1.22 -33.25 -8.48
C GLU A 377 1.71 -34.56 -9.10
N PRO A 378 1.40 -35.72 -8.51
CA PRO A 378 1.82 -37.02 -9.04
C PRO A 378 1.15 -37.35 -10.38
N ALA A 379 1.95 -37.82 -11.33
CA ALA A 379 1.48 -38.31 -12.64
C ALA A 379 1.21 -39.83 -12.67
N ASP A 380 1.46 -40.52 -11.55
CA ASP A 380 1.33 -41.97 -11.41
C ASP A 380 0.04 -42.41 -10.70
N ILE A 381 -0.96 -41.54 -10.58
CA ILE A 381 -2.25 -41.90 -9.97
C ILE A 381 -3.21 -42.56 -10.98
N GLU A 382 -4.06 -43.46 -10.48
CA GLU A 382 -5.02 -44.23 -11.30
C GLU A 382 -6.31 -43.43 -11.64
N CYS A 383 -6.25 -42.10 -11.73
CA CYS A 383 -7.36 -41.23 -12.14
C CYS A 383 -6.95 -40.42 -13.39
N PRO A 384 -7.41 -40.79 -14.60
CA PRO A 384 -6.97 -40.13 -15.84
C PRO A 384 -7.24 -38.61 -15.83
N ASN A 385 -6.22 -37.81 -16.18
CA ASN A 385 -6.24 -36.34 -16.25
C ASN A 385 -6.50 -35.61 -14.92
N LEU A 386 -6.48 -36.31 -13.78
CA LEU A 386 -6.68 -35.73 -12.46
C LEU A 386 -5.45 -36.02 -11.59
N THR A 387 -5.30 -35.29 -10.50
CA THR A 387 -4.20 -35.48 -9.54
C THR A 387 -4.68 -35.43 -8.10
N ALA A 388 -3.81 -35.81 -7.16
CA ALA A 388 -4.01 -35.71 -5.73
C ALA A 388 -2.71 -35.17 -5.12
N PRO A 389 -2.62 -33.86 -4.86
CA PRO A 389 -1.37 -33.24 -4.50
C PRO A 389 -0.82 -33.71 -3.15
N ILE A 390 0.50 -33.57 -3.03
CA ILE A 390 1.31 -33.91 -1.86
C ILE A 390 2.28 -32.75 -1.63
N ILE A 391 2.55 -32.40 -0.38
CA ILE A 391 3.53 -31.34 -0.06
C ILE A 391 4.85 -31.99 0.35
N GLY A 392 5.95 -31.57 -0.28
CA GLY A 392 7.30 -31.98 0.05
C GLY A 392 8.17 -30.85 0.58
N ALA A 393 9.33 -31.23 1.11
CA ALA A 393 10.34 -30.30 1.60
C ALA A 393 11.60 -30.38 0.73
N ALA A 394 12.27 -29.25 0.58
CA ALA A 394 13.53 -29.13 -0.14
C ALA A 394 14.47 -28.17 0.57
N VAL A 395 15.76 -28.26 0.25
CA VAL A 395 16.78 -27.36 0.80
C VAL A 395 17.64 -26.80 -0.33
N SER A 396 17.95 -25.50 -0.27
CA SER A 396 18.88 -24.85 -1.18
C SER A 396 20.08 -24.28 -0.44
N HIS A 397 21.26 -24.45 -1.05
CA HIS A 397 22.55 -23.99 -0.52
C HIS A 397 23.19 -22.87 -1.37
N ASP A 398 22.51 -22.45 -2.45
CA ASP A 398 23.06 -21.52 -3.45
C ASP A 398 22.12 -20.34 -3.74
N GLY A 399 21.30 -19.97 -2.76
CA GLY A 399 20.40 -18.84 -2.86
C GLY A 399 19.19 -19.10 -3.75
N GLY A 400 18.70 -20.34 -3.75
CA GLY A 400 17.44 -20.74 -4.35
C GLY A 400 17.56 -21.16 -5.82
N LEU A 401 18.77 -21.34 -6.33
CA LEU A 401 19.01 -21.76 -7.72
C LEU A 401 18.89 -23.27 -7.89
N THR A 402 19.35 -24.03 -6.90
CA THR A 402 19.22 -25.49 -6.86
C THR A 402 18.58 -25.95 -5.56
N TRP A 403 17.64 -26.89 -5.68
CA TRP A 403 16.88 -27.44 -4.57
C TRP A 403 17.09 -28.94 -4.47
N GLU A 404 17.61 -29.38 -3.33
CA GLU A 404 17.74 -30.79 -2.97
C GLU A 404 16.42 -31.28 -2.38
N ASP A 405 15.81 -32.28 -3.00
CA ASP A 405 14.62 -32.92 -2.44
C ASP A 405 14.94 -33.57 -1.08
N ARG A 406 14.07 -33.34 -0.10
CA ARG A 406 14.14 -33.99 1.21
C ARG A 406 13.06 -35.06 1.36
N GLY A 407 12.05 -35.07 0.50
CA GLY A 407 10.91 -35.98 0.55
C GLY A 407 9.64 -35.31 1.08
N PHE A 408 8.58 -36.11 1.16
CA PHE A 408 7.24 -35.62 1.48
C PHE A 408 7.04 -35.32 2.98
N VAL A 409 6.23 -34.29 3.25
CA VAL A 409 5.91 -33.83 4.62
C VAL A 409 4.41 -33.83 4.94
N LEU A 410 3.54 -33.63 3.94
CA LEU A 410 2.09 -33.72 4.09
C LEU A 410 1.47 -34.52 2.95
N GLU A 411 0.67 -35.52 3.31
CA GLU A 411 -0.11 -36.35 2.40
C GLU A 411 -1.48 -36.65 3.05
N ASN A 412 -2.55 -36.66 2.26
CA ASN A 412 -3.89 -36.93 2.75
C ASN A 412 -4.02 -38.38 3.27
N GLY A 413 -4.80 -38.59 4.34
CA GLY A 413 -5.05 -39.92 4.90
C GLY A 413 -6.07 -40.78 4.14
N HIS A 414 -6.79 -40.19 3.19
CA HIS A 414 -7.77 -40.88 2.34
C HIS A 414 -7.19 -41.12 0.95
N PRO A 415 -7.48 -42.28 0.32
CA PRO A 415 -7.08 -42.52 -1.05
C PRO A 415 -7.79 -41.55 -2.01
N PRO A 416 -7.20 -41.24 -3.17
CA PRO A 416 -7.87 -40.49 -4.22
C PRO A 416 -9.19 -41.15 -4.65
N ASP A 417 -10.21 -40.34 -4.95
CA ASP A 417 -11.52 -40.81 -5.42
C ASP A 417 -11.80 -40.31 -6.84
N CYS A 418 -11.54 -41.17 -7.85
CA CYS A 418 -11.80 -40.84 -9.24
C CYS A 418 -13.30 -40.71 -9.59
N GLY A 419 -14.21 -40.97 -8.65
CA GLY A 419 -15.65 -40.79 -8.82
C GLY A 419 -16.10 -39.33 -8.69
N TYR A 420 -15.21 -38.42 -8.27
CA TYR A 420 -15.55 -37.00 -8.16
C TYR A 420 -15.83 -36.41 -9.54
N GLN A 421 -16.94 -35.69 -9.66
CA GLN A 421 -17.27 -34.94 -10.87
C GLN A 421 -16.61 -33.55 -10.78
N ILE A 422 -15.28 -33.52 -10.92
CA ILE A 422 -14.43 -32.33 -10.80
C ILE A 422 -13.34 -32.36 -11.88
N ASP A 423 -12.81 -31.19 -12.24
CA ASP A 423 -11.89 -31.05 -13.37
C ASP A 423 -10.40 -31.22 -13.01
N TRP A 424 -10.03 -31.18 -11.73
CA TRP A 424 -8.62 -31.09 -11.29
C TRP A 424 -8.21 -32.11 -10.22
N PHE A 425 -8.72 -31.97 -8.99
CA PHE A 425 -8.23 -32.75 -7.84
C PHE A 425 -9.23 -33.78 -7.32
N VAL A 426 -8.77 -35.03 -7.23
CA VAL A 426 -9.52 -36.19 -6.70
C VAL A 426 -9.22 -36.49 -5.24
N GLY A 427 -8.46 -35.62 -4.57
CA GLY A 427 -8.03 -35.76 -3.18
C GLY A 427 -6.73 -35.01 -2.92
N GLY A 428 -6.00 -35.35 -1.86
CA GLY A 428 -4.66 -34.81 -1.59
C GLY A 428 -4.60 -33.61 -0.63
N ASN A 429 -3.37 -33.16 -0.40
CA ASN A 429 -3.00 -31.95 0.34
C ASN A 429 -2.10 -31.10 -0.55
N GLY A 430 -2.54 -29.89 -0.87
CA GLY A 430 -1.87 -28.96 -1.79
C GLY A 430 -2.26 -27.53 -1.48
N ASP A 431 -1.91 -26.60 -2.37
CA ASP A 431 -2.08 -25.14 -2.27
C ASP A 431 -1.91 -24.62 -0.84
N PHE A 432 -0.71 -24.17 -0.50
CA PHE A 432 -0.34 -23.96 0.89
C PHE A 432 0.57 -22.76 1.12
N SER A 433 0.63 -22.36 2.39
CA SER A 433 1.61 -21.40 2.92
C SER A 433 2.34 -22.00 4.10
N VAL A 434 3.59 -21.60 4.31
CA VAL A 434 4.36 -21.90 5.53
C VAL A 434 4.80 -20.61 6.19
N VAL A 435 4.42 -20.42 7.45
CA VAL A 435 4.82 -19.25 8.24
C VAL A 435 5.48 -19.68 9.54
N LEU A 436 6.56 -18.99 9.91
CA LEU A 436 7.16 -19.12 11.24
C LEU A 436 6.36 -18.28 12.23
N ASP A 437 6.00 -18.85 13.37
CA ASP A 437 5.26 -18.11 14.39
C ASP A 437 6.09 -16.97 15.02
N ARG A 438 5.42 -15.98 15.63
CA ARG A 438 6.11 -14.81 16.22
C ARG A 438 6.97 -15.15 17.42
N GLU A 439 6.68 -16.26 18.09
CA GLU A 439 7.48 -16.75 19.21
C GLU A 439 8.67 -17.61 18.74
N SER A 440 8.78 -17.87 17.43
CA SER A 440 9.79 -18.76 16.82
C SER A 440 9.82 -20.16 17.45
N GLY A 441 8.65 -20.66 17.83
CA GLY A 441 8.46 -22.01 18.36
C GLY A 441 8.11 -23.03 17.27
N TYR A 442 7.36 -22.63 16.24
CA TYR A 442 6.84 -23.56 15.23
C TYR A 442 6.72 -22.96 13.84
N PHE A 443 7.00 -23.78 12.83
CA PHE A 443 6.53 -23.57 11.46
C PHE A 443 5.11 -24.09 11.33
N TYR A 444 4.19 -23.24 10.89
CA TYR A 444 2.81 -23.59 10.62
C TYR A 444 2.58 -23.71 9.12
N PHE A 445 1.94 -24.81 8.73
CA PHE A 445 1.51 -25.12 7.38
C PHE A 445 0.01 -24.94 7.32
N LEU A 446 -0.47 -24.01 6.49
CA LEU A 446 -1.89 -23.90 6.15
C LEU A 446 -2.05 -24.40 4.73
N PHE A 447 -2.88 -25.42 4.52
CA PHE A 447 -2.97 -26.15 3.26
C PHE A 447 -4.40 -26.55 2.93
N SER A 448 -4.68 -26.69 1.64
CA SER A 448 -5.97 -27.15 1.15
C SER A 448 -6.07 -28.67 1.25
N ASN A 449 -7.18 -29.17 1.81
CA ASN A 449 -7.49 -30.58 2.00
C ASN A 449 -8.73 -30.96 1.19
N TYR A 450 -8.53 -31.69 0.09
CA TYR A 450 -9.56 -31.89 -0.94
C TYR A 450 -10.49 -33.09 -0.69
N ILE A 451 -10.14 -33.99 0.22
CA ILE A 451 -10.93 -35.19 0.53
C ILE A 451 -10.91 -35.53 2.01
N GLY A 452 -12.00 -36.11 2.49
CA GLY A 452 -12.15 -36.62 3.84
C GLY A 452 -13.60 -36.50 4.31
N ALA A 453 -13.81 -36.66 5.62
CA ALA A 453 -15.10 -36.36 6.22
C ALA A 453 -15.41 -34.83 6.14
N PRO A 454 -16.68 -34.40 6.27
CA PRO A 454 -17.03 -32.97 6.22
C PRO A 454 -16.28 -32.07 7.21
N GLU A 455 -15.77 -32.62 8.33
CA GLU A 455 -14.94 -31.88 9.29
C GLU A 455 -13.48 -31.66 8.82
N GLU A 456 -13.05 -32.42 7.82
CA GLU A 456 -11.67 -32.44 7.31
C GLU A 456 -11.54 -31.63 6.01
N MET A 457 -12.61 -31.48 5.23
CA MET A 457 -12.60 -30.78 3.95
C MET A 457 -12.53 -29.25 4.10
N GLY A 458 -11.63 -28.63 3.34
CA GLY A 458 -11.36 -27.20 3.36
C GLY A 458 -9.89 -26.92 3.65
N VAL A 459 -9.57 -25.87 4.41
CA VAL A 459 -8.19 -25.53 4.76
C VAL A 459 -7.84 -26.12 6.12
N GLY A 460 -6.82 -26.99 6.14
CA GLY A 460 -6.26 -27.61 7.33
C GLY A 460 -5.01 -26.89 7.85
N VAL A 461 -4.60 -27.25 9.06
CA VAL A 461 -3.37 -26.75 9.67
C VAL A 461 -2.49 -27.91 10.12
N ALA A 462 -1.19 -27.81 9.86
CA ALA A 462 -0.16 -28.65 10.44
C ALA A 462 0.95 -27.76 11.02
N ARG A 463 1.80 -28.32 11.88
CA ARG A 463 2.98 -27.63 12.38
C ARG A 463 4.17 -28.54 12.56
N SER A 464 5.36 -27.96 12.55
CA SER A 464 6.63 -28.59 12.91
C SER A 464 7.37 -27.67 13.87
N ALA A 465 8.09 -28.25 14.84
CA ALA A 465 8.88 -27.45 15.77
C ALA A 465 9.95 -26.65 15.00
N PHE A 466 10.32 -25.48 15.53
CA PHE A 466 11.32 -24.64 14.88
C PHE A 466 12.61 -25.41 14.62
N GLU A 467 13.13 -26.14 15.60
CA GLU A 467 14.35 -26.97 15.50
C GLU A 467 14.30 -28.01 14.38
N ASP A 468 13.11 -28.47 14.02
CA ASP A 468 12.89 -29.52 13.03
C ASP A 468 12.77 -28.98 11.60
N ARG A 469 12.64 -27.65 11.44
CA ARG A 469 12.63 -26.93 10.15
C ARG A 469 11.64 -27.52 9.13
N GLY A 470 10.50 -28.04 9.60
CA GLY A 470 9.45 -28.59 8.74
C GLY A 470 9.93 -29.73 7.83
N GLN A 471 10.87 -30.55 8.29
CA GLN A 471 11.44 -31.66 7.53
C GLN A 471 10.59 -32.95 7.63
N PRO A 472 10.80 -33.95 6.75
CA PRO A 472 10.04 -35.20 6.77
C PRO A 472 10.04 -35.90 8.13
N GLY A 473 8.86 -36.39 8.52
CA GLY A 473 8.64 -37.05 9.81
C GLY A 473 8.46 -36.10 11.01
N THR A 474 8.53 -34.78 10.81
CA THR A 474 8.43 -33.79 11.91
C THR A 474 7.14 -32.96 11.88
N VAL A 475 6.35 -33.06 10.81
CA VAL A 475 5.12 -32.29 10.63
C VAL A 475 3.93 -33.05 11.23
N TRP A 476 3.13 -32.37 12.05
CA TRP A 476 1.95 -32.91 12.74
C TRP A 476 0.70 -32.11 12.40
N LYS A 477 -0.38 -32.79 12.02
CA LYS A 477 -1.67 -32.19 11.67
C LYS A 477 -2.50 -31.90 12.91
N TYR A 478 -3.23 -30.78 12.86
CA TYR A 478 -4.23 -30.46 13.87
C TYR A 478 -5.49 -31.28 13.64
N TYR A 479 -5.85 -32.13 14.60
CA TYR A 479 -7.05 -32.95 14.53
C TYR A 479 -7.75 -32.99 15.89
N ARG A 480 -9.03 -32.60 15.91
CA ARG A 480 -9.91 -32.64 17.10
C ARG A 480 -9.30 -32.06 18.38
N GLY A 481 -8.58 -30.95 18.24
CA GLY A 481 -7.98 -30.24 19.38
C GLY A 481 -6.57 -30.68 19.75
N ALA A 482 -5.95 -31.59 19.00
CA ALA A 482 -4.62 -32.13 19.28
C ALA A 482 -3.71 -32.13 18.05
N TRP A 483 -2.40 -32.25 18.28
CA TRP A 483 -1.34 -32.32 17.26
C TRP A 483 -0.72 -33.72 17.23
N GLU A 484 -1.56 -34.76 17.12
CA GLU A 484 -1.15 -36.17 17.23
C GLU A 484 -1.21 -36.92 15.89
N GLU A 485 -1.83 -36.34 14.87
CA GLU A 485 -1.92 -36.95 13.55
C GLU A 485 -0.63 -36.66 12.76
N PRO A 486 0.01 -37.68 12.17
CA PRO A 486 1.23 -37.47 11.38
C PRO A 486 0.92 -36.67 10.11
N GLY A 487 1.89 -35.90 9.63
CA GLY A 487 1.75 -35.14 8.38
C GLY A 487 1.42 -36.03 7.18
N LEU A 488 2.07 -37.19 7.10
CA LEU A 488 1.80 -38.20 6.08
C LEU A 488 0.69 -39.15 6.54
N GLY A 489 -0.39 -39.21 5.78
CA GLY A 489 -1.50 -40.14 6.00
C GLY A 489 -2.39 -39.84 7.22
N GLY A 490 -2.05 -38.82 8.02
CA GLY A 490 -2.88 -38.40 9.16
C GLY A 490 -4.10 -37.57 8.76
N ARG A 491 -5.08 -37.56 9.66
CA ARG A 491 -6.33 -36.80 9.53
C ARG A 491 -6.13 -35.35 9.95
N VAL A 492 -7.05 -34.47 9.54
CA VAL A 492 -7.00 -33.04 9.86
C VAL A 492 -8.39 -32.50 10.17
N THR A 493 -8.48 -31.53 11.07
CA THR A 493 -9.70 -30.73 11.27
C THR A 493 -9.51 -29.42 10.54
N ALA A 494 -10.38 -29.13 9.57
CA ALA A 494 -10.30 -27.90 8.80
C ALA A 494 -10.64 -26.69 9.69
N VAL A 495 -9.79 -25.67 9.64
CA VAL A 495 -10.00 -24.36 10.30
C VAL A 495 -10.92 -23.47 9.46
N PHE A 496 -10.88 -23.62 8.13
CA PHE A 496 -11.90 -23.10 7.22
C PHE A 496 -12.59 -24.28 6.57
N ARG A 497 -13.81 -24.59 7.02
CA ARG A 497 -14.55 -25.76 6.55
C ARG A 497 -15.23 -25.49 5.22
N SER A 498 -15.30 -26.54 4.40
CA SER A 498 -16.04 -26.55 3.14
C SER A 498 -17.23 -27.52 3.27
N PRO A 499 -18.45 -27.05 3.66
CA PRO A 499 -19.54 -27.93 4.07
C PRO A 499 -20.08 -28.83 2.95
N THR A 500 -20.10 -28.35 1.70
CA THR A 500 -20.43 -29.17 0.52
C THR A 500 -19.23 -29.92 -0.02
N GLY A 501 -18.02 -29.58 0.45
CA GLY A 501 -16.75 -30.17 0.07
C GLY A 501 -16.40 -29.93 -1.39
N TRP A 502 -15.56 -30.82 -1.91
CA TRP A 502 -15.08 -30.82 -3.29
C TRP A 502 -15.83 -31.83 -4.17
N GLN A 503 -16.88 -32.45 -3.62
CA GLN A 503 -17.51 -33.64 -4.19
C GLN A 503 -18.66 -33.26 -5.11
N GLY A 504 -18.37 -33.15 -6.40
CA GLY A 504 -19.40 -33.01 -7.44
C GLY A 504 -19.67 -31.56 -7.89
N PRO A 505 -20.75 -31.31 -8.66
CA PRO A 505 -20.90 -30.08 -9.43
C PRO A 505 -21.14 -28.81 -8.61
N ASN A 506 -21.51 -28.95 -7.33
CA ASN A 506 -21.86 -27.83 -6.44
C ASN A 506 -20.78 -27.62 -5.38
N VAL A 507 -19.55 -27.35 -5.82
CA VAL A 507 -18.42 -27.03 -4.95
C VAL A 507 -18.70 -25.71 -4.23
N ASP A 508 -18.46 -25.69 -2.92
CA ASP A 508 -18.43 -24.47 -2.10
C ASP A 508 -17.30 -24.65 -1.07
N ALA A 509 -16.10 -24.24 -1.46
CA ALA A 509 -14.89 -24.57 -0.73
C ALA A 509 -13.85 -23.46 -0.74
N PHE A 510 -13.27 -23.18 0.43
CA PHE A 510 -12.09 -22.33 0.54
C PHE A 510 -10.81 -23.11 0.22
N TRP A 511 -9.87 -22.46 -0.46
CA TRP A 511 -8.59 -23.05 -0.87
C TRP A 511 -7.52 -21.99 -1.13
N GLY A 512 -6.29 -22.46 -1.34
CA GLY A 512 -5.13 -21.61 -1.62
C GLY A 512 -4.86 -20.56 -0.55
N PRO A 513 -4.72 -20.92 0.73
CA PRO A 513 -4.35 -19.98 1.78
C PRO A 513 -3.03 -19.29 1.47
N SER A 514 -3.06 -17.96 1.44
CA SER A 514 -1.88 -17.10 1.47
C SER A 514 -1.82 -16.39 2.82
N VAL A 515 -0.82 -16.74 3.63
CA VAL A 515 -0.76 -16.35 5.05
C VAL A 515 0.47 -15.50 5.31
N HIS A 516 0.28 -14.38 6.00
CA HIS A 516 1.38 -13.55 6.48
C HIS A 516 1.12 -13.01 7.88
N TRP A 517 2.19 -12.64 8.57
CA TRP A 517 2.10 -11.75 9.72
C TRP A 517 1.98 -10.30 9.26
N ASN A 518 0.98 -9.58 9.76
CA ASN A 518 0.81 -8.16 9.49
C ASN A 518 1.40 -7.33 10.65
N GLU A 519 2.49 -6.60 10.41
CA GLU A 519 3.22 -5.87 11.47
C GLU A 519 2.44 -4.65 11.96
N TYR A 520 1.74 -3.94 11.08
CA TYR A 520 0.84 -2.85 11.44
C TYR A 520 -0.31 -3.28 12.37
N LEU A 521 -0.99 -4.38 12.04
CA LEU A 521 -2.14 -4.88 12.81
C LEU A 521 -1.73 -5.72 14.02
N GLY A 522 -0.51 -6.29 14.03
CA GLY A 522 -0.07 -7.21 15.07
C GLY A 522 -0.87 -8.52 15.10
N THR A 523 -1.25 -9.04 13.92
CA THR A 523 -2.06 -10.25 13.77
C THR A 523 -1.69 -11.00 12.48
N TYR A 524 -2.03 -12.29 12.39
CA TYR A 524 -1.95 -13.03 11.14
C TYR A 524 -3.15 -12.69 10.26
N VAL A 525 -2.88 -12.60 8.97
CA VAL A 525 -3.88 -12.40 7.93
C VAL A 525 -3.77 -13.56 6.95
N VAL A 526 -4.91 -14.09 6.54
CA VAL A 526 -4.99 -15.07 5.45
C VAL A 526 -5.87 -14.53 4.33
N LEU A 527 -5.42 -14.69 3.10
CA LEU A 527 -6.25 -14.58 1.90
C LEU A 527 -6.61 -15.97 1.39
N LEU A 528 -7.87 -16.14 0.98
CA LEU A 528 -8.43 -17.40 0.51
C LEU A 528 -9.19 -17.22 -0.80
N ASN A 529 -9.08 -18.19 -1.68
CA ASN A 529 -10.03 -18.36 -2.77
C ASN A 529 -11.25 -19.13 -2.30
N ARG A 530 -12.40 -18.89 -2.94
CA ARG A 530 -13.62 -19.70 -2.76
C ARG A 530 -14.09 -20.25 -4.12
N ALA A 531 -14.05 -21.56 -4.29
CA ALA A 531 -14.57 -22.24 -5.47
C ALA A 531 -16.10 -22.37 -5.38
N LYS A 532 -16.80 -22.17 -6.51
CA LYS A 532 -18.28 -22.22 -6.59
C LYS A 532 -18.84 -23.31 -7.50
N ASP A 533 -17.98 -24.02 -8.22
CA ASP A 533 -18.35 -25.10 -9.13
C ASP A 533 -17.20 -26.10 -9.35
N ALA A 534 -17.51 -27.21 -10.03
CA ALA A 534 -16.57 -28.30 -10.33
C ALA A 534 -15.41 -27.92 -11.26
N SER A 535 -15.53 -26.81 -11.99
CA SER A 535 -14.47 -26.27 -12.83
C SER A 535 -13.59 -25.28 -12.09
N TRP A 536 -13.74 -25.19 -10.75
CA TRP A 536 -13.02 -24.26 -9.89
C TRP A 536 -13.31 -22.80 -10.23
N GLY A 537 -14.50 -22.52 -10.75
CA GLY A 537 -14.97 -21.15 -10.92
C GLY A 537 -14.85 -20.41 -9.59
N GLN A 538 -14.06 -19.34 -9.58
CA GLN A 538 -13.83 -18.57 -8.37
C GLN A 538 -15.04 -17.65 -8.11
N ASP A 539 -15.52 -17.65 -6.88
CA ASP A 539 -16.53 -16.73 -6.36
C ASP A 539 -15.89 -15.41 -5.90
N GLY A 540 -14.69 -15.46 -5.34
CA GLY A 540 -13.93 -14.28 -4.98
C GLY A 540 -12.71 -14.59 -4.12
N ILE A 541 -12.06 -13.51 -3.69
CA ILE A 541 -10.99 -13.52 -2.69
C ILE A 541 -11.60 -13.12 -1.35
N TYR A 542 -11.22 -13.84 -0.31
CA TYR A 542 -11.70 -13.67 1.06
C TYR A 542 -10.54 -13.39 2.00
N ILE A 543 -10.79 -12.67 3.09
CA ILE A 543 -9.84 -12.36 4.14
C ILE A 543 -10.31 -12.90 5.49
N ALA A 544 -9.37 -13.35 6.33
CA ALA A 544 -9.62 -13.61 7.74
C ALA A 544 -8.37 -13.28 8.58
N PHE A 545 -8.57 -13.11 9.89
CA PHE A 545 -7.52 -12.73 10.85
C PHE A 545 -7.40 -13.75 11.97
N SER A 546 -6.19 -13.92 12.51
CA SER A 546 -5.94 -14.79 13.66
C SER A 546 -4.72 -14.35 14.46
N HIS A 547 -4.74 -14.55 15.78
CA HIS A 547 -3.56 -14.34 16.62
C HIS A 547 -2.72 -15.62 16.82
N ASP A 548 -3.25 -16.80 16.50
CA ASP A 548 -2.66 -18.09 16.86
C ASP A 548 -2.64 -19.12 15.72
N LEU A 549 -3.00 -18.71 14.50
CA LEU A 549 -3.06 -19.53 13.28
C LEU A 549 -4.07 -20.69 13.32
N LEU A 550 -4.87 -20.80 14.38
CA LEU A 550 -5.89 -21.84 14.55
C LEU A 550 -7.30 -21.25 14.63
N ASN A 551 -7.46 -20.19 15.41
CA ASN A 551 -8.73 -19.51 15.65
C ASN A 551 -8.80 -18.29 14.74
N TRP A 552 -9.55 -18.43 13.65
CA TRP A 552 -9.72 -17.41 12.63
C TRP A 552 -11.07 -16.70 12.76
N THR A 553 -11.12 -15.44 12.37
CA THR A 553 -12.39 -14.75 12.10
C THR A 553 -13.13 -15.43 10.93
N GLU A 554 -14.43 -15.17 10.82
CA GLU A 554 -15.20 -15.66 9.67
C GLU A 554 -14.65 -15.01 8.38
N PRO A 555 -14.37 -15.77 7.31
CA PRO A 555 -13.87 -15.20 6.07
C PRO A 555 -14.84 -14.19 5.44
N GLU A 556 -14.35 -12.99 5.12
CA GLU A 556 -15.12 -11.94 4.48
C GLU A 556 -14.66 -11.73 3.03
N LYS A 557 -15.59 -11.66 2.08
CA LYS A 557 -15.25 -11.47 0.66
C LYS A 557 -14.76 -10.05 0.43
N ILE A 558 -13.54 -9.92 -0.10
CA ILE A 558 -12.89 -8.64 -0.37
C ILE A 558 -12.80 -8.31 -1.86
N PHE A 559 -12.99 -9.29 -2.74
CA PHE A 559 -12.91 -9.05 -4.17
C PHE A 559 -13.69 -10.09 -4.95
N GLU A 560 -14.50 -9.65 -5.91
CA GLU A 560 -15.14 -10.53 -6.90
C GLU A 560 -14.09 -10.83 -7.98
N ALA A 561 -13.62 -12.08 -8.04
CA ALA A 561 -12.58 -12.53 -8.94
C ALA A 561 -12.95 -13.89 -9.53
N ASN A 562 -12.56 -14.11 -10.78
CA ASN A 562 -12.83 -15.34 -11.51
C ASN A 562 -11.57 -16.10 -11.96
N ASP A 563 -10.36 -15.62 -11.63
CA ASP A 563 -9.09 -16.22 -12.08
C ASP A 563 -7.85 -15.66 -11.34
N TRP A 564 -7.79 -15.78 -10.00
CA TRP A 564 -6.69 -15.23 -9.19
C TRP A 564 -6.16 -16.21 -8.13
N TYR A 565 -4.84 -16.26 -7.97
CA TYR A 565 -4.19 -16.74 -6.74
C TYR A 565 -3.87 -15.53 -5.85
N PRO A 566 -4.59 -15.33 -4.73
CA PRO A 566 -4.40 -14.16 -3.89
C PRO A 566 -3.14 -14.31 -3.04
N GLN A 567 -2.28 -13.30 -3.05
CA GLN A 567 -1.11 -13.23 -2.18
C GLN A 567 -0.84 -11.79 -1.78
N VAL A 568 -0.29 -11.60 -0.58
CA VAL A 568 0.26 -10.32 -0.13
C VAL A 568 1.77 -10.41 -0.12
N VAL A 569 2.45 -9.40 -0.66
CA VAL A 569 3.91 -9.25 -0.56
C VAL A 569 4.21 -7.92 0.12
N GLY A 570 4.94 -7.96 1.23
CA GLY A 570 5.32 -6.75 1.95
C GLY A 570 6.25 -5.85 1.13
N LEU A 571 5.97 -4.55 1.10
CA LEU A 571 6.77 -3.55 0.37
C LEU A 571 7.92 -2.95 1.21
N GLY A 572 8.00 -3.27 2.51
CA GLY A 572 9.05 -2.81 3.41
C GLY A 572 10.41 -3.49 3.17
N GLN A 573 11.48 -3.00 3.81
CA GLN A 573 12.84 -3.55 3.66
C GLN A 573 13.01 -5.00 4.12
N ALA A 574 12.07 -5.52 4.90
CA ALA A 574 12.01 -6.92 5.33
C ALA A 574 10.73 -7.62 4.83
N GLY A 575 9.92 -6.93 4.00
CA GLY A 575 8.63 -7.43 3.55
C GLY A 575 8.79 -8.63 2.61
N THR A 576 7.97 -9.66 2.82
CA THR A 576 7.96 -10.92 2.08
C THR A 576 6.51 -11.38 1.89
N ASP A 577 6.31 -12.60 1.40
CA ASP A 577 5.01 -13.27 1.37
C ASP A 577 4.54 -13.75 2.75
N SER A 578 5.44 -13.86 3.73
CA SER A 578 5.11 -14.27 5.11
C SER A 578 5.15 -13.12 6.12
N LEU A 579 5.60 -11.93 5.70
CA LEU A 579 5.72 -10.72 6.53
C LEU A 579 5.31 -9.48 5.72
N ALA A 580 4.25 -8.79 6.12
CA ALA A 580 3.79 -7.56 5.48
C ALA A 580 3.16 -6.62 6.52
N GLY A 581 2.60 -5.49 6.05
CA GLY A 581 1.82 -4.56 6.88
C GLY A 581 2.64 -3.45 7.50
#